data_AF-A0A257DPX4-F1
#
_entry.id   AF-A0A257DPX4-F1
#
_cell.length_a   1.000
_cell.length_b   1.000
_cell.length_c   1.000
_cell.angle_alpha   90.00
_cell.angle_beta   90.00
_cell.angle_gamma   90.00
#
_symmetry.space_group_name_H-M   'P 1'
#
loop_
_entity.id
_entity.type
_entity.pdbx_description
1 polymer ?
#
loop_
_entity_poly.entity_id
_entity_poly.type
_entity_poly.pdbx_seq_one_letter_code
_entity_poly.pdbx_strand_id
1 'polypeptide(L)'
;MSALYMIVGTLVALGVLVTFHEFGHFWVARRCGVKVLRFSVGFGMPLLRWHDRRGTEFVIAAIPLGGYVKMLDEREGEVPADQLDQSFNRKTVRQRIAIVAAGPIANFLLAIVFFWVLAMLGSQQVRPVIGAVEADSMAAKAGLVAGQEIVSIDGEPTTGWGAVNLQLVRRLGESGTVNVVVREQDSSAELSRELALDHWLKGADEPDPIKSLGIRPWRPALPPVLAELDPKGPAQAAGLKTGDRLLALDGQPLGDWQQVVDLVRVRPDTKIVLKVERDGAQIDVPVTLAVRGEAKAAGGYLGAGVKGVDWPPSMVREVSYGPLAAIGEGAKRTWTMSVLTLESLKKMLFGELSVKNLSGPITIAKVAGASAQSGVADFLNFLA
;
A
#
# COMPACT_ATOMS: atom_id res chain seq x y z
N MET A 1 -8.95 13.40 -8.92
CA MET A 1 -7.73 13.69 -8.14
C MET A 1 -7.32 15.12 -8.42
N SER A 2 -7.11 15.96 -7.40
CA SER A 2 -6.61 17.32 -7.68
C SER A 2 -5.11 17.22 -7.98
N ALA A 3 -4.67 17.79 -9.11
CA ALA A 3 -3.24 17.85 -9.46
C ALA A 3 -2.41 18.51 -8.35
N LEU A 4 -3.04 19.37 -7.55
CA LEU A 4 -2.47 20.01 -6.38
C LEU A 4 -2.01 19.00 -5.32
N TYR A 5 -2.85 18.04 -4.90
CA TYR A 5 -2.44 17.03 -3.91
C TYR A 5 -1.28 16.17 -4.40
N MET A 6 -1.28 15.81 -5.68
CA MET A 6 -0.18 15.07 -6.30
C MET A 6 1.13 15.85 -6.24
N ILE A 7 1.13 17.11 -6.65
CA ILE A 7 2.33 17.96 -6.64
C ILE A 7 2.80 18.19 -5.20
N VAL A 8 1.91 18.68 -4.32
CA VAL A 8 2.26 19.02 -2.93
C VAL A 8 2.72 17.78 -2.17
N GLY A 9 1.97 16.67 -2.25
CA GLY A 9 2.34 15.42 -1.58
C GLY A 9 3.69 14.88 -2.04
N THR A 10 3.98 14.92 -3.35
CA THR A 10 5.28 14.50 -3.90
C THR A 10 6.41 15.40 -3.43
N LEU A 11 6.21 16.72 -3.44
CA LEU A 11 7.24 17.68 -3.02
C LEU A 11 7.56 17.56 -1.53
N VAL A 12 6.54 17.39 -0.69
CA VAL A 12 6.73 17.15 0.75
C VAL A 12 7.43 15.82 0.98
N ALA A 13 7.02 14.75 0.28
CA ALA A 13 7.63 13.43 0.43
C ALA A 13 9.12 13.44 0.08
N LEU A 14 9.48 13.94 -1.11
CA LEU A 14 10.87 14.04 -1.54
C LEU A 14 11.66 15.00 -0.65
N GLY A 15 11.08 16.15 -0.29
CA GLY A 15 11.72 17.13 0.58
C GLY A 15 12.11 16.54 1.93
N VAL A 16 11.20 15.80 2.58
CA VAL A 16 11.48 15.14 3.86
C VAL A 16 12.54 14.06 3.68
N LEU A 17 12.35 13.11 2.78
CA LEU A 17 13.26 11.96 2.62
C LEU A 17 14.67 12.38 2.22
N VAL A 18 14.81 13.34 1.32
CA VAL A 18 16.13 13.80 0.88
C VAL A 18 16.80 14.65 1.96
N THR A 19 16.07 15.54 2.64
CA THR A 19 16.66 16.37 3.69
C THR A 19 17.23 15.51 4.83
N PHE A 20 16.50 14.47 5.25
CA PHE A 20 17.00 13.54 6.28
C PHE A 20 18.18 12.70 5.79
N HIS A 21 18.16 12.26 4.53
CA HIS A 21 19.29 11.58 3.90
C HIS A 21 20.55 12.44 3.90
N GLU A 22 20.47 13.66 3.39
CA GLU A 22 21.59 14.60 3.37
C GLU A 22 22.03 14.94 4.79
N PHE A 23 21.09 15.10 5.72
CA PHE A 23 21.40 15.36 7.13
C PHE A 23 22.24 14.24 7.75
N GLY A 24 21.99 12.98 7.39
CA GLY A 24 22.81 11.84 7.82
C GLY A 24 24.28 12.01 7.42
N HIS A 25 24.54 12.25 6.13
CA HIS A 25 25.89 12.51 5.62
C HIS A 25 26.55 13.70 6.32
N PHE A 26 25.82 14.81 6.43
CA PHE A 26 26.28 16.03 7.07
C PHE A 26 26.68 15.82 8.54
N TRP A 27 25.82 15.15 9.30
CA TRP A 27 26.00 14.96 10.73
C TRP A 27 27.22 14.09 11.02
N VAL A 28 27.38 12.97 10.30
CA VAL A 28 28.54 12.09 10.46
C VAL A 28 29.82 12.73 9.94
N ALA A 29 29.77 13.46 8.81
CA ALA A 29 30.93 14.18 8.28
C ALA A 29 31.52 15.13 9.31
N ARG A 30 30.68 15.96 9.94
CA ARG A 30 31.13 16.89 11.00
C ARG A 30 31.70 16.16 12.21
N ARG A 31 31.17 14.99 12.56
CA ARG A 31 31.65 14.20 13.70
C ARG A 31 32.97 13.48 13.41
N CYS A 32 33.23 13.14 12.16
CA CYS A 32 34.53 12.66 11.68
C CYS A 32 35.55 13.79 11.43
N GLY A 33 35.19 15.04 11.76
CA GLY A 33 36.05 16.21 11.58
C GLY A 33 36.26 16.58 10.12
N VAL A 34 35.32 16.24 9.22
CA VAL A 34 35.31 16.74 7.84
C VAL A 34 34.65 18.11 7.84
N LYS A 35 35.27 19.08 7.16
CA LYS A 35 34.66 20.40 6.98
C LYS A 35 33.57 20.30 5.92
N VAL A 36 32.36 20.72 6.27
CA VAL A 36 31.24 20.82 5.33
C VAL A 36 31.16 22.27 4.86
N LEU A 37 31.26 22.46 3.55
CA LEU A 37 31.20 23.76 2.90
C LEU A 37 29.75 24.21 2.71
N ARG A 38 28.87 23.31 2.27
CA ARG A 38 27.47 23.62 2.01
C ARG A 38 26.53 22.46 2.35
N PHE A 39 25.40 22.77 2.95
CA PHE A 39 24.25 21.89 3.12
C PHE A 39 23.06 22.49 2.36
N SER A 40 22.63 21.86 1.28
CA SER A 40 21.55 22.37 0.43
C SER A 40 20.33 21.45 0.48
N VAL A 41 19.17 22.02 0.76
CA VAL A 41 17.87 21.41 0.52
C VAL A 41 17.34 21.97 -0.79
N GLY A 42 17.19 21.10 -1.78
CA GLY A 42 16.85 21.46 -3.16
C GLY A 42 18.05 21.85 -4.02
N PHE A 43 17.74 22.17 -5.28
CA PHE A 43 18.68 22.59 -6.32
C PHE A 43 18.33 23.97 -6.91
N GLY A 44 19.29 24.54 -7.64
CA GLY A 44 19.10 25.78 -8.40
C GLY A 44 19.33 27.04 -7.56
N MET A 45 18.54 28.08 -7.85
CA MET A 45 18.70 29.40 -7.24
C MET A 45 18.46 29.33 -5.71
N PRO A 46 19.41 29.81 -4.88
CA PRO A 46 19.21 29.92 -3.44
C PRO A 46 18.08 30.90 -3.12
N LEU A 47 17.02 30.44 -2.46
CA LEU A 47 15.96 31.29 -1.94
C LEU A 47 16.33 31.86 -0.56
N LEU A 48 16.89 31.00 0.29
CA LEU A 48 17.38 31.37 1.62
C LEU A 48 18.79 30.81 1.80
N ARG A 49 19.68 31.62 2.39
CA ARG A 49 21.04 31.20 2.73
C ARG A 49 21.46 31.75 4.08
N TRP A 50 22.15 30.94 4.88
CA TRP A 50 22.76 31.37 6.14
C TRP A 50 24.02 30.56 6.42
N HIS A 51 24.85 31.02 7.36
CA HIS A 51 26.06 30.31 7.78
C HIS A 51 25.96 29.91 9.26
N ASP A 52 26.48 28.75 9.61
CA ASP A 52 26.67 28.38 11.02
C ASP A 52 28.02 28.86 11.58
N ARG A 53 28.23 28.61 12.86
CA ARG A 53 29.48 28.95 13.57
C ARG A 53 30.72 28.24 13.02
N ARG A 54 30.57 27.17 12.24
CA ARG A 54 31.69 26.43 11.62
C ARG A 54 31.90 26.83 10.16
N GLY A 55 31.19 27.84 9.67
CA GLY A 55 31.29 28.35 8.31
C GLY A 55 30.62 27.46 7.26
N THR A 56 29.74 26.54 7.65
CA THR A 56 28.93 25.79 6.69
C THR A 56 27.81 26.68 6.17
N GLU A 57 27.68 26.80 4.85
CA GLU A 57 26.57 27.49 4.19
C GLU A 57 25.35 26.57 4.12
N PHE A 58 24.23 26.98 4.70
CA PHE A 58 22.95 26.31 4.57
C PHE A 58 22.11 27.00 3.52
N VAL A 59 21.51 26.23 2.61
CA VAL A 59 20.73 26.75 1.48
C VAL A 59 19.39 26.03 1.40
N ILE A 60 18.32 26.82 1.26
CA ILE A 60 17.03 26.34 0.75
C ILE A 60 16.91 26.86 -0.67
N ALA A 61 16.90 25.97 -1.65
CA ALA A 61 16.89 26.32 -3.07
C ALA A 61 15.48 26.22 -3.68
N ALA A 62 15.29 26.87 -4.84
CA ALA A 62 14.00 26.99 -5.49
C ALA A 62 13.39 25.66 -5.97
N ILE A 63 14.22 24.67 -6.29
CA ILE A 63 13.77 23.38 -6.82
C ILE A 63 13.86 22.32 -5.70
N PRO A 64 12.74 21.89 -5.09
CA PRO A 64 12.73 20.94 -3.96
C PRO A 64 12.96 19.46 -4.37
N LEU A 65 13.50 19.20 -5.56
CA LEU A 65 13.71 17.85 -6.11
C LEU A 65 15.09 17.28 -5.76
N GLY A 66 15.48 17.37 -4.49
CA GLY A 66 16.72 16.77 -3.99
C GLY A 66 17.45 17.62 -2.97
N GLY A 67 18.76 17.46 -2.88
CA GLY A 67 19.65 18.12 -1.92
C GLY A 67 21.07 17.62 -2.09
N TYR A 68 22.02 18.26 -1.42
CA TYR A 68 23.40 17.78 -1.37
C TYR A 68 24.17 18.34 -0.17
N VAL A 69 25.15 17.55 0.30
CA VAL A 69 26.18 17.99 1.24
C VAL A 69 27.52 18.14 0.53
N LYS A 70 27.97 19.39 0.36
CA LYS A 70 29.31 19.66 -0.18
C LYS A 70 30.35 19.58 0.93
N MET A 71 31.21 18.57 0.87
CA MET A 71 32.32 18.38 1.80
C MET A 71 33.59 18.99 1.23
N LEU A 72 34.53 19.37 2.11
CA LEU A 72 35.87 19.75 1.68
C LEU A 72 36.58 18.51 1.13
N ASP A 73 37.02 18.57 -0.12
CA ASP A 73 37.75 17.49 -0.80
C ASP A 73 38.80 18.10 -1.74
N GLU A 74 40.05 17.63 -1.66
CA GLU A 74 41.15 18.06 -2.54
C GLU A 74 40.93 17.71 -4.01
N ARG A 75 40.01 16.79 -4.32
CA ARG A 75 39.64 16.44 -5.69
C ARG A 75 38.72 17.46 -6.35
N GLU A 76 38.01 18.27 -5.56
CA GLU A 76 37.06 19.27 -6.05
C GLU A 76 37.65 20.68 -6.14
N GLY A 77 38.86 20.91 -5.61
CA GLY A 77 39.55 22.19 -5.67
C GLY A 77 40.76 22.26 -4.72
N GLU A 78 41.47 23.38 -4.76
CA GLU A 78 42.59 23.63 -3.86
C GLU A 78 42.12 23.79 -2.40
N VAL A 79 42.77 23.05 -1.49
CA VAL A 79 42.47 23.08 -0.06
C VAL A 79 43.62 23.75 0.69
N PRO A 80 43.35 24.77 1.51
CA PRO A 80 44.35 25.43 2.35
C PRO A 80 45.12 24.44 3.25
N ALA A 81 46.42 24.67 3.44
CA ALA A 81 47.30 23.75 4.18
C ALA A 81 46.84 23.48 5.63
N ASP A 82 46.19 24.47 6.25
CA ASP A 82 45.61 24.43 7.61
C ASP A 82 44.29 23.64 7.70
N GLN A 83 43.71 23.24 6.57
CA GLN A 83 42.41 22.53 6.49
C GLN A 83 42.50 21.16 5.82
N LEU A 84 43.71 20.73 5.43
CA LEU A 84 43.93 19.45 4.77
C LEU A 84 43.48 18.27 5.63
N ASP A 85 43.69 18.34 6.93
CA ASP A 85 43.24 17.32 7.90
C ASP A 85 41.72 17.19 7.97
N GLN A 86 40.98 18.24 7.57
CA GLN A 86 39.53 18.30 7.51
C GLN A 86 38.96 17.88 6.14
N SER A 87 39.82 17.51 5.20
CA SER A 87 39.40 17.04 3.87
C SER A 87 38.87 15.60 3.92
N PHE A 88 37.77 15.33 3.21
CA PHE A 88 37.09 14.03 3.17
C PHE A 88 38.02 12.92 2.68
N ASN A 89 38.74 13.16 1.58
CA ASN A 89 39.66 12.21 0.97
C ASN A 89 40.83 11.80 1.89
N ARG A 90 41.23 12.65 2.84
CA ARG A 90 42.30 12.36 3.83
C ARG A 90 41.81 11.59 5.06
N LYS A 91 40.49 11.42 5.25
CA LYS A 91 39.96 10.61 6.34
C LYS A 91 40.25 9.12 6.13
N THR A 92 40.29 8.38 7.23
CA THR A 92 40.44 6.92 7.19
C THR A 92 39.31 6.27 6.40
N VAL A 93 39.57 5.11 5.81
CA VAL A 93 38.56 4.35 5.04
C VAL A 93 37.28 4.12 5.84
N ARG A 94 37.41 3.80 7.14
CA ARG A 94 36.26 3.58 8.04
C ARG A 94 35.41 4.84 8.21
N GLN A 95 36.04 6.01 8.37
CA GLN A 95 35.32 7.29 8.47
C GLN A 95 34.59 7.62 7.17
N ARG A 96 35.24 7.44 6.01
CA ARG A 96 34.59 7.69 4.71
C ARG A 96 33.40 6.76 4.49
N ILE A 97 33.54 5.46 4.80
CA ILE A 97 32.43 4.50 4.73
C ILE A 97 31.30 4.93 5.67
N ALA A 98 31.60 5.31 6.92
CA ALA A 98 30.58 5.75 7.87
C ALA A 98 29.82 6.98 7.37
N ILE A 99 30.52 7.97 6.79
CA ILE A 99 29.91 9.18 6.22
C ILE A 99 28.98 8.81 5.04
N VAL A 100 29.43 7.96 4.12
CA VAL A 100 28.64 7.56 2.95
C VAL A 100 27.45 6.66 3.34
N ALA A 101 27.58 5.82 4.36
CA ALA A 101 26.48 5.00 4.85
C ALA A 101 25.45 5.80 5.67
N ALA A 102 25.85 6.96 6.21
CA ALA A 102 25.02 7.73 7.14
C ALA A 102 23.70 8.22 6.54
N GLY A 103 23.69 8.59 5.26
CA GLY A 103 22.46 9.05 4.59
C GLY A 103 21.40 7.97 4.49
N PRO A 104 21.70 6.80 3.89
CA PRO A 104 20.79 5.66 3.91
C PRO A 104 20.34 5.28 5.34
N ILE A 105 21.28 5.19 6.29
CA ILE A 105 20.96 4.85 7.69
C ILE A 105 19.99 5.87 8.31
N ALA A 106 20.14 7.17 8.01
CA ALA A 106 19.21 8.18 8.50
C ALA A 106 17.78 7.96 7.99
N ASN A 107 17.60 7.54 6.74
CA ASN A 107 16.29 7.18 6.21
C ASN A 107 15.72 5.91 6.84
N PHE A 108 16.55 4.91 7.13
CA PHE A 108 16.11 3.73 7.90
C PHE A 108 15.63 4.12 9.31
N LEU A 109 16.36 5.00 9.99
CA LEU A 109 15.93 5.52 11.30
C LEU A 109 14.64 6.34 11.18
N LEU A 110 14.49 7.13 10.12
CA LEU A 110 13.28 7.89 9.86
C LEU A 110 12.07 6.97 9.62
N ALA A 111 12.22 5.89 8.87
CA ALA A 111 11.18 4.88 8.67
C ALA A 111 10.74 4.23 10.01
N ILE A 112 11.70 3.90 10.89
CA ILE A 112 11.39 3.40 12.24
C ILE A 112 10.57 4.43 13.02
N VAL A 113 10.92 5.71 12.94
CA VAL A 113 10.17 6.78 13.60
C VAL A 113 8.76 6.92 13.03
N PHE A 114 8.58 6.83 11.70
CA PHE A 114 7.25 6.89 11.09
C PHE A 114 6.38 5.70 11.49
N PHE A 115 6.89 4.47 11.39
CA PHE A 115 6.13 3.30 11.84
C PHE A 115 5.90 3.29 13.35
N TRP A 116 6.82 3.86 14.14
CA TRP A 116 6.61 4.07 15.58
C TRP A 116 5.42 4.99 15.85
N VAL A 117 5.35 6.15 15.17
CA VAL A 117 4.22 7.08 15.28
C VAL A 117 2.92 6.42 14.82
N LEU A 118 2.94 5.69 13.70
CA LEU A 118 1.77 4.97 13.19
C LEU A 118 1.28 3.88 14.15
N ALA A 119 2.19 3.14 14.77
CA ALA A 119 1.86 2.15 15.77
C ALA A 119 1.20 2.77 17.01
N MET A 120 1.59 3.98 17.39
CA MET A 120 0.95 4.73 18.48
C MET A 120 -0.43 5.31 18.09
N LEU A 121 -0.56 5.85 16.88
CA LEU A 121 -1.84 6.36 16.37
C LEU A 121 -2.91 5.26 16.27
N GLY A 122 -2.44 4.02 16.07
CA GLY A 122 -3.29 2.86 15.90
C GLY A 122 -3.96 2.81 14.54
N SER A 123 -4.55 1.67 14.22
CA SER A 123 -5.36 1.52 13.03
C SER A 123 -6.55 0.58 13.27
N GLN A 124 -7.66 0.90 12.60
CA GLN A 124 -8.79 0.00 12.49
C GLN A 124 -8.48 -1.04 11.43
N GLN A 125 -8.42 -2.31 11.83
CA GLN A 125 -8.20 -3.43 10.94
C GLN A 125 -9.44 -4.30 10.89
N VAL A 126 -9.87 -4.66 9.68
CA VAL A 126 -10.92 -5.65 9.47
C VAL A 126 -10.34 -7.03 9.76
N ARG A 127 -11.01 -7.80 10.61
CA ARG A 127 -10.65 -9.18 10.92
C ARG A 127 -10.62 -10.01 9.63
N PRO A 128 -9.60 -10.85 9.42
CA PRO A 128 -9.45 -11.65 8.20
C PRO A 128 -10.37 -12.87 8.22
N VAL A 129 -11.69 -12.64 8.24
CA VAL A 129 -12.71 -13.68 8.27
C VAL A 129 -13.10 -14.08 6.86
N ILE A 130 -13.04 -15.38 6.58
CA ILE A 130 -13.41 -15.97 5.29
C ILE A 130 -14.92 -15.85 5.11
N GLY A 131 -15.35 -15.16 4.05
CA GLY A 131 -16.77 -15.01 3.69
C GLY A 131 -17.28 -16.17 2.85
N ALA A 132 -16.47 -16.60 1.89
CA ALA A 132 -16.75 -17.77 1.06
C ALA A 132 -15.45 -18.41 0.58
N VAL A 133 -15.53 -19.69 0.23
CA VAL A 133 -14.43 -20.44 -0.39
C VAL A 133 -14.93 -20.98 -1.73
N GLU A 134 -14.18 -20.72 -2.79
CA GLU A 134 -14.53 -21.20 -4.13
C GLU A 134 -14.38 -22.73 -4.21
N ALA A 135 -15.34 -23.39 -4.87
CA ALA A 135 -15.30 -24.82 -5.09
C ALA A 135 -14.03 -25.22 -5.85
N ASP A 136 -13.48 -26.40 -5.53
CA ASP A 136 -12.25 -26.96 -6.12
C ASP A 136 -10.97 -26.12 -5.95
N SER A 137 -11.03 -25.04 -5.18
CA SER A 137 -9.89 -24.16 -4.89
C SER A 137 -8.86 -24.81 -3.94
N MET A 138 -7.69 -24.18 -3.83
CA MET A 138 -6.65 -24.58 -2.88
C MET A 138 -7.15 -24.49 -1.43
N ALA A 139 -7.89 -23.43 -1.11
CA ALA A 139 -8.50 -23.26 0.20
C ALA A 139 -9.55 -24.34 0.48
N ALA A 140 -10.39 -24.70 -0.49
CA ALA A 140 -11.38 -25.77 -0.33
C ALA A 140 -10.71 -27.13 -0.07
N LYS A 141 -9.67 -27.46 -0.84
CA LYS A 141 -8.89 -28.70 -0.68
C LYS A 141 -8.19 -28.78 0.67
N ALA A 142 -7.77 -27.64 1.21
CA ALA A 142 -7.17 -27.53 2.54
C ALA A 142 -8.21 -27.56 3.68
N GLY A 143 -9.52 -27.63 3.38
CA GLY A 143 -10.57 -27.67 4.38
C GLY A 143 -10.81 -26.32 5.08
N LEU A 144 -10.51 -25.22 4.41
CA LEU A 144 -10.95 -23.89 4.82
C LEU A 144 -12.44 -23.71 4.49
N VAL A 145 -13.18 -23.07 5.40
CA VAL A 145 -14.62 -22.84 5.26
C VAL A 145 -14.99 -21.41 5.62
N ALA A 146 -16.16 -20.96 5.17
CA ALA A 146 -16.72 -19.66 5.53
C ALA A 146 -16.92 -19.53 7.05
N GLY A 147 -16.76 -18.32 7.59
CA GLY A 147 -16.86 -18.00 9.01
C GLY A 147 -15.55 -18.16 9.79
N GLN A 148 -14.54 -18.81 9.22
CA GLN A 148 -13.23 -18.94 9.86
C GLN A 148 -12.43 -17.63 9.81
N GLU A 149 -11.82 -17.25 10.92
CA GLU A 149 -10.82 -16.17 10.99
C GLU A 149 -9.42 -16.75 10.76
N ILE A 150 -8.66 -16.13 9.85
CA ILE A 150 -7.23 -16.44 9.67
C ILE A 150 -6.43 -15.78 10.80
N VAL A 151 -5.87 -16.58 11.69
CA VAL A 151 -5.14 -16.12 12.88
C VAL A 151 -3.65 -15.96 12.61
N SER A 152 -3.07 -16.86 11.81
CA SER A 152 -1.68 -16.75 11.39
C SER A 152 -1.42 -17.44 10.05
N ILE A 153 -0.35 -17.02 9.37
CA ILE A 153 0.19 -17.69 8.18
C ILE A 153 1.67 -17.94 8.42
N ASP A 154 2.10 -19.19 8.28
CA ASP A 154 3.48 -19.65 8.53
C ASP A 154 4.02 -19.23 9.91
N GLY A 155 3.13 -19.21 10.92
CA GLY A 155 3.45 -18.81 12.29
C GLY A 155 3.45 -17.30 12.55
N GLU A 156 3.31 -16.46 11.52
CA GLU A 156 3.18 -15.01 11.67
C GLU A 156 1.73 -14.60 11.92
N PRO A 157 1.42 -13.90 13.04
CA PRO A 157 0.06 -13.47 13.35
C PRO A 157 -0.53 -12.51 12.30
N THR A 158 -1.81 -12.69 11.99
CA THR A 158 -2.52 -11.87 11.00
C THR A 158 -3.57 -10.98 11.67
N THR A 159 -3.19 -9.71 11.88
CA THR A 159 -4.07 -8.68 12.46
C THR A 159 -5.10 -8.10 11.48
N GLY A 160 -5.10 -8.53 10.23
CA GLY A 160 -6.06 -8.09 9.23
C GLY A 160 -5.76 -8.67 7.87
N TRP A 161 -6.60 -8.34 6.89
CA TRP A 161 -6.37 -8.75 5.50
C TRP A 161 -5.05 -8.24 4.92
N GLY A 162 -4.56 -7.07 5.36
CA GLY A 162 -3.25 -6.56 4.96
C GLY A 162 -2.11 -7.48 5.41
N ALA A 163 -2.17 -7.99 6.65
CA ALA A 163 -1.17 -8.94 7.17
C ALA A 163 -1.26 -10.30 6.46
N VAL A 164 -2.47 -10.78 6.16
CA VAL A 164 -2.68 -11.99 5.35
C VAL A 164 -2.02 -11.82 3.98
N ASN A 165 -2.33 -10.72 3.29
CA ASN A 165 -1.78 -10.43 1.97
C ASN A 165 -0.25 -10.34 2.01
N LEU A 166 0.31 -9.68 3.03
CA LEU A 166 1.76 -9.56 3.21
C LEU A 166 2.44 -10.94 3.30
N GLN A 167 1.92 -11.86 4.12
CA GLN A 167 2.52 -13.20 4.23
C GLN A 167 2.36 -14.01 2.95
N LEU A 168 1.23 -13.92 2.26
CA LEU A 168 1.03 -14.62 1.00
C LEU A 168 1.90 -14.07 -0.13
N VAL A 169 2.11 -12.75 -0.21
CA VAL A 169 2.99 -12.11 -1.20
C VAL A 169 4.43 -12.63 -1.07
N ARG A 170 4.90 -12.89 0.15
CA ARG A 170 6.24 -13.45 0.38
C ARG A 170 6.40 -14.85 -0.23
N ARG A 171 5.31 -15.59 -0.43
CA ARG A 171 5.29 -16.95 -0.99
C ARG A 171 5.10 -17.00 -2.52
N LEU A 172 5.00 -15.85 -3.20
CA LEU A 172 4.84 -15.80 -4.65
C LEU A 172 6.01 -16.48 -5.36
N GLY A 173 5.70 -17.29 -6.38
CA GLY A 173 6.67 -18.03 -7.20
C GLY A 173 7.21 -19.31 -6.55
N GLU A 174 6.89 -19.58 -5.29
CA GLU A 174 7.37 -20.76 -4.56
C GLU A 174 6.50 -22.00 -4.85
N SER A 175 7.13 -23.18 -4.76
CA SER A 175 6.44 -24.46 -4.57
C SER A 175 6.72 -24.94 -3.15
N GLY A 176 5.73 -25.52 -2.48
CA GLY A 176 5.86 -25.96 -1.09
C GLY A 176 4.53 -25.96 -0.36
N THR A 177 4.56 -25.84 0.97
CA THR A 177 3.35 -25.72 1.79
C THR A 177 3.30 -24.38 2.50
N VAL A 178 2.10 -23.83 2.60
CA VAL A 178 1.77 -22.69 3.46
C VAL A 178 0.90 -23.20 4.58
N ASN A 179 1.32 -22.96 5.82
CA ASN A 179 0.51 -23.30 6.97
C ASN A 179 -0.39 -22.12 7.33
N VAL A 180 -1.70 -22.34 7.39
CA VAL A 180 -2.69 -21.34 7.76
C VAL A 180 -3.40 -21.82 9.01
N VAL A 181 -3.25 -21.05 10.09
CA VAL A 181 -3.97 -21.31 11.33
C VAL A 181 -5.24 -20.49 11.31
N VAL A 182 -6.38 -21.18 11.44
CA VAL A 182 -7.70 -20.57 11.48
C VAL A 182 -8.41 -20.84 12.79
N ARG A 183 -9.38 -19.98 13.11
CA ARG A 183 -10.24 -20.11 14.27
C ARG A 183 -11.69 -19.92 13.86
N GLU A 184 -12.58 -20.74 14.39
CA GLU A 184 -14.02 -20.57 14.17
C GLU A 184 -14.57 -19.43 15.03
N GLN A 185 -15.67 -18.81 14.59
CA GLN A 185 -16.20 -17.59 15.20
C GLN A 185 -16.59 -17.76 16.68
N ASP A 186 -17.03 -18.96 17.07
CA ASP A 186 -17.49 -19.30 18.42
C ASP A 186 -16.57 -20.28 19.18
N SER A 187 -15.36 -20.52 18.64
CA SER A 187 -14.40 -21.45 19.24
C SER A 187 -13.09 -20.76 19.56
N SER A 188 -12.49 -21.11 20.70
CA SER A 188 -11.10 -20.74 21.00
C SER A 188 -10.09 -21.71 20.37
N ALA A 189 -10.55 -22.83 19.78
CA ALA A 189 -9.69 -23.82 19.18
C ALA A 189 -9.11 -23.32 17.86
N GLU A 190 -7.80 -23.44 17.71
CA GLU A 190 -7.08 -23.12 16.48
C GLU A 190 -6.88 -24.39 15.66
N LEU A 191 -7.15 -24.30 14.36
CA LEU A 191 -7.04 -25.38 13.40
C LEU A 191 -5.93 -25.03 12.40
N SER A 192 -4.95 -25.92 12.27
CA SER A 192 -3.89 -25.79 11.26
C SER A 192 -4.36 -26.40 9.94
N ARG A 193 -4.28 -25.63 8.84
CA ARG A 193 -4.56 -26.07 7.48
C ARG A 193 -3.32 -25.87 6.61
N GLU A 194 -2.96 -26.88 5.83
CA GLU A 194 -1.84 -26.79 4.90
C GLU A 194 -2.34 -26.58 3.48
N LEU A 195 -1.83 -25.57 2.80
CA LEU A 195 -2.07 -25.32 1.38
C LEU A 195 -0.83 -25.68 0.58
N ALA A 196 -0.98 -26.59 -0.38
CA ALA A 196 0.09 -26.97 -1.29
C ALA A 196 0.23 -25.96 -2.44
N LEU A 197 1.34 -25.25 -2.47
CA LEU A 197 1.74 -24.35 -3.56
C LEU A 197 2.55 -25.10 -4.61
N ASP A 198 2.30 -24.80 -5.88
CA ASP A 198 3.16 -25.22 -6.99
C ASP A 198 3.38 -24.05 -7.95
N HIS A 199 4.61 -23.55 -8.01
CA HIS A 199 5.02 -22.38 -8.80
C HIS A 199 4.00 -21.24 -8.73
N TRP A 200 3.49 -21.00 -7.52
CA TRP A 200 2.22 -20.33 -7.35
C TRP A 200 2.29 -18.86 -7.74
N LEU A 201 1.43 -18.45 -8.67
CA LEU A 201 1.40 -17.10 -9.26
C LEU A 201 2.74 -16.63 -9.87
N LYS A 202 3.63 -17.55 -10.25
CA LYS A 202 4.91 -17.21 -10.87
C LYS A 202 4.71 -16.36 -12.13
N GLY A 203 5.37 -15.21 -12.18
CA GLY A 203 5.32 -14.29 -13.33
C GLY A 203 3.97 -13.57 -13.54
N ALA A 204 3.06 -13.61 -12.56
CA ALA A 204 1.83 -12.84 -12.63
C ALA A 204 2.13 -11.33 -12.69
N ASP A 205 1.47 -10.63 -13.64
CA ASP A 205 1.61 -9.17 -13.78
C ASP A 205 0.94 -8.43 -12.61
N GLU A 206 -0.27 -8.84 -12.21
CA GLU A 206 -1.02 -8.29 -11.07
C GLU A 206 -1.49 -9.46 -10.17
N PRO A 207 -0.64 -9.96 -9.26
CA PRO A 207 -1.00 -11.09 -8.41
C PRO A 207 -2.08 -10.68 -7.41
N ASP A 208 -3.11 -11.53 -7.27
CA ASP A 208 -4.11 -11.47 -6.19
C ASP A 208 -4.03 -12.76 -5.38
N PRO A 209 -3.14 -12.82 -4.36
CA PRO A 209 -2.87 -14.05 -3.62
C PRO A 209 -4.10 -14.56 -2.86
N ILE A 210 -4.95 -13.68 -2.34
CA ILE A 210 -6.14 -14.08 -1.59
C ILE A 210 -7.14 -14.75 -2.53
N LYS A 211 -7.42 -14.11 -3.67
CA LYS A 211 -8.34 -14.64 -4.65
C LYS A 211 -7.84 -15.92 -5.30
N SER A 212 -6.54 -16.03 -5.58
CA SER A 212 -5.97 -17.24 -6.23
C SER A 212 -5.98 -18.47 -5.32
N LEU A 213 -6.03 -18.31 -3.99
CA LEU A 213 -6.32 -19.40 -3.07
C LEU A 213 -7.80 -19.85 -3.11
N GLY A 214 -8.67 -19.07 -3.74
CA GLY A 214 -10.12 -19.26 -3.73
C GLY A 214 -10.80 -18.71 -2.47
N ILE A 215 -10.14 -17.80 -1.75
CA ILE A 215 -10.70 -17.17 -0.54
C ILE A 215 -11.41 -15.88 -0.94
N ARG A 216 -12.65 -15.72 -0.51
CA ARG A 216 -13.39 -14.46 -0.60
C ARG A 216 -13.50 -13.86 0.80
N PRO A 217 -12.95 -12.65 1.03
CA PRO A 217 -13.12 -11.95 2.29
C PRO A 217 -14.59 -11.75 2.66
N TRP A 218 -14.93 -11.95 3.93
CA TRP A 218 -16.25 -11.60 4.44
C TRP A 218 -16.49 -10.11 4.29
N ARG A 219 -17.71 -9.76 3.90
CA ARG A 219 -18.20 -8.38 3.80
C ARG A 219 -19.63 -8.32 4.35
N PRO A 220 -20.07 -7.18 4.91
CA PRO A 220 -21.46 -7.03 5.31
C PRO A 220 -22.37 -7.19 4.09
N ALA A 221 -23.47 -7.93 4.26
CA ALA A 221 -24.48 -8.07 3.22
C ALA A 221 -25.11 -6.71 2.96
N LEU A 222 -24.90 -6.19 1.75
CA LEU A 222 -25.48 -4.92 1.33
C LEU A 222 -26.79 -5.22 0.61
N PRO A 223 -27.92 -4.67 1.06
CA PRO A 223 -29.18 -4.83 0.33
C PRO A 223 -29.02 -4.19 -1.06
N PRO A 224 -29.54 -4.82 -2.13
CA PRO A 224 -29.37 -4.33 -3.49
C PRO A 224 -30.34 -3.17 -3.79
N VAL A 225 -30.26 -2.09 -3.00
CA VAL A 225 -31.10 -0.89 -3.11
C VAL A 225 -30.27 0.27 -3.62
N LEU A 226 -30.64 0.80 -4.79
CA LEU A 226 -29.88 1.84 -5.45
C LEU A 226 -29.88 3.12 -4.61
N ALA A 227 -28.69 3.62 -4.27
CA ALA A 227 -28.51 4.88 -3.56
C ALA A 227 -27.97 5.97 -4.48
N GLU A 228 -27.10 5.58 -5.41
CA GLU A 228 -26.40 6.48 -6.32
C GLU A 228 -26.50 5.96 -7.76
N LEU A 229 -26.61 6.88 -8.69
CA LEU A 229 -26.61 6.62 -10.12
C LEU A 229 -25.61 7.54 -10.81
N ASP A 230 -24.79 6.95 -11.67
CA ASP A 230 -23.94 7.73 -12.57
C ASP A 230 -24.85 8.45 -13.58
N PRO A 231 -24.83 9.80 -13.67
CA PRO A 231 -25.67 10.54 -14.60
C PRO A 231 -25.47 10.15 -16.08
N LYS A 232 -24.31 9.58 -16.43
CA LYS A 232 -24.00 9.07 -17.77
C LYS A 232 -23.98 7.55 -17.85
N GLY A 233 -24.38 6.86 -16.78
CA GLY A 233 -24.33 5.42 -16.65
C GLY A 233 -25.52 4.70 -17.31
N PRO A 234 -25.36 3.41 -17.65
CA PRO A 234 -26.44 2.59 -18.20
C PRO A 234 -27.71 2.52 -17.36
N ALA A 235 -27.57 2.43 -16.04
CA ALA A 235 -28.70 2.38 -15.12
C ALA A 235 -29.59 3.62 -15.24
N GLN A 236 -28.97 4.81 -15.27
CA GLN A 236 -29.67 6.08 -15.45
C GLN A 236 -30.33 6.15 -16.83
N ALA A 237 -29.61 5.73 -17.89
CA ALA A 237 -30.13 5.72 -19.26
C ALA A 237 -31.33 4.77 -19.44
N ALA A 238 -31.36 3.67 -18.69
CA ALA A 238 -32.47 2.72 -18.67
C ALA A 238 -33.66 3.15 -17.77
N GLY A 239 -33.53 4.29 -17.08
CA GLY A 239 -34.61 4.84 -16.24
C GLY A 239 -34.72 4.21 -14.85
N LEU A 240 -33.65 3.57 -14.36
CA LEU A 240 -33.54 3.22 -12.94
C LEU A 240 -33.48 4.49 -12.10
N LYS A 241 -33.94 4.39 -10.85
CA LYS A 241 -34.03 5.49 -9.90
C LYS A 241 -33.38 5.10 -8.57
N THR A 242 -32.85 6.10 -7.87
CA THR A 242 -32.49 5.94 -6.46
C THR A 242 -33.72 5.47 -5.67
N GLY A 243 -33.53 4.49 -4.79
CA GLY A 243 -34.58 3.81 -4.04
C GLY A 243 -35.07 2.51 -4.66
N ASP A 244 -34.79 2.26 -5.95
CA ASP A 244 -35.14 0.99 -6.59
C ASP A 244 -34.42 -0.17 -5.88
N ARG A 245 -35.17 -1.21 -5.52
CA ARG A 245 -34.61 -2.46 -5.00
C ARG A 245 -34.50 -3.47 -6.14
N LEU A 246 -33.29 -3.93 -6.44
CA LEU A 246 -33.08 -4.97 -7.45
C LEU A 246 -33.47 -6.33 -6.87
N LEU A 247 -34.41 -7.00 -7.51
CA LEU A 247 -34.93 -8.30 -7.09
C LEU A 247 -34.33 -9.46 -7.90
N ALA A 248 -34.12 -9.25 -9.20
CA ALA A 248 -33.55 -10.27 -10.08
C ALA A 248 -32.82 -9.66 -11.28
N LEU A 249 -31.86 -10.40 -11.84
CA LEU A 249 -31.17 -10.10 -13.09
C LEU A 249 -31.36 -11.28 -14.04
N ASP A 250 -32.01 -11.07 -15.18
CA ASP A 250 -32.34 -12.12 -16.16
C ASP A 250 -33.04 -13.34 -15.53
N GLY A 251 -33.93 -13.08 -14.57
CA GLY A 251 -34.66 -14.10 -13.82
C GLY A 251 -33.87 -14.77 -12.69
N GLN A 252 -32.57 -14.49 -12.52
CA GLN A 252 -31.80 -14.94 -11.37
C GLN A 252 -32.06 -14.03 -10.15
N PRO A 253 -32.58 -14.55 -9.02
CA PRO A 253 -32.83 -13.76 -7.82
C PRO A 253 -31.54 -13.12 -7.28
N LEU A 254 -31.66 -11.90 -6.79
CA LEU A 254 -30.58 -11.13 -6.17
C LEU A 254 -30.87 -10.98 -4.68
N GLY A 255 -30.00 -11.53 -3.84
CA GLY A 255 -30.08 -11.41 -2.38
C GLY A 255 -29.28 -10.24 -1.81
N ASP A 256 -28.19 -9.87 -2.46
CA ASP A 256 -27.29 -8.80 -2.03
C ASP A 256 -26.68 -8.06 -3.22
N TRP A 257 -26.07 -6.92 -2.92
CA TRP A 257 -25.39 -6.09 -3.93
C TRP A 257 -24.14 -6.73 -4.54
N GLN A 258 -23.42 -7.57 -3.79
CA GLN A 258 -22.21 -8.21 -4.32
C GLN A 258 -22.56 -9.17 -5.45
N GLN A 259 -23.70 -9.87 -5.37
CA GLN A 259 -24.23 -10.69 -6.46
C GLN A 259 -24.52 -9.86 -7.71
N VAL A 260 -25.06 -8.64 -7.56
CA VAL A 260 -25.26 -7.72 -8.69
C VAL A 260 -23.92 -7.39 -9.35
N VAL A 261 -22.91 -7.04 -8.55
CA VAL A 261 -21.57 -6.71 -9.05
C VAL A 261 -20.94 -7.91 -9.77
N ASP A 262 -21.00 -9.10 -9.19
CA ASP A 262 -20.42 -10.33 -9.76
C ASP A 262 -21.08 -10.67 -11.11
N LEU A 263 -22.42 -10.59 -11.18
CA LEU A 263 -23.20 -10.87 -12.39
C LEU A 263 -23.04 -9.82 -13.49
N VAL A 264 -22.90 -8.54 -13.11
CA VAL A 264 -22.69 -7.45 -14.07
C VAL A 264 -21.28 -7.49 -14.64
N ARG A 265 -20.26 -7.71 -13.80
CA ARG A 265 -18.85 -7.63 -14.20
C ARG A 265 -18.49 -8.60 -15.32
N VAL A 266 -19.09 -9.80 -15.31
CA VAL A 266 -18.85 -10.85 -16.32
C VAL A 266 -19.67 -10.70 -17.61
N ARG A 267 -20.52 -9.66 -17.72
CA ARG A 267 -21.40 -9.41 -18.89
C ARG A 267 -21.19 -8.03 -19.52
N PRO A 268 -19.98 -7.70 -20.02
CA PRO A 268 -19.74 -6.45 -20.74
C PRO A 268 -20.58 -6.36 -22.03
N ASP A 269 -21.05 -5.16 -22.36
CA ASP A 269 -21.78 -4.86 -23.61
C ASP A 269 -23.00 -5.76 -23.88
N THR A 270 -23.62 -6.25 -22.81
CA THR A 270 -24.74 -7.20 -22.88
C THR A 270 -26.04 -6.53 -22.45
N LYS A 271 -27.14 -6.86 -23.13
CA LYS A 271 -28.50 -6.48 -22.70
C LYS A 271 -28.98 -7.45 -21.63
N ILE A 272 -29.39 -6.91 -20.50
CA ILE A 272 -29.95 -7.64 -19.37
C ILE A 272 -31.33 -7.07 -19.03
N VAL A 273 -32.14 -7.83 -18.32
CA VAL A 273 -33.41 -7.37 -17.73
C VAL A 273 -33.26 -7.38 -16.22
N LEU A 274 -33.35 -6.20 -15.61
CA LEU A 274 -33.38 -6.03 -14.17
C LEU A 274 -34.82 -5.97 -13.69
N LYS A 275 -35.22 -6.91 -12.84
CA LYS A 275 -36.48 -6.83 -12.11
C LYS A 275 -36.25 -5.97 -10.87
N VAL A 276 -36.99 -4.87 -10.75
CA VAL A 276 -36.86 -3.93 -9.65
C VAL A 276 -38.19 -3.75 -8.92
N GLU A 277 -38.13 -3.52 -7.62
CA GLU A 277 -39.26 -3.05 -6.83
C GLU A 277 -39.14 -1.53 -6.66
N ARG A 278 -40.19 -0.83 -7.10
CA ARG A 278 -40.33 0.63 -6.99
C ARG A 278 -41.73 0.92 -6.48
N ASP A 279 -41.83 1.62 -5.34
CA ASP A 279 -43.11 1.95 -4.69
C ASP A 279 -44.04 0.73 -4.46
N GLY A 280 -43.45 -0.44 -4.21
CA GLY A 280 -44.17 -1.70 -3.99
C GLY A 280 -44.61 -2.45 -5.26
N ALA A 281 -44.39 -1.89 -6.45
CA ALA A 281 -44.64 -2.55 -7.74
C ALA A 281 -43.35 -3.17 -8.29
N GLN A 282 -43.47 -4.36 -8.89
CA GLN A 282 -42.37 -5.00 -9.62
C GLN A 282 -42.35 -4.55 -11.08
N ILE A 283 -41.21 -4.07 -11.55
CA ILE A 283 -41.01 -3.52 -12.90
C ILE A 283 -39.80 -4.22 -13.51
N ASP A 284 -39.94 -4.72 -14.73
CA ASP A 284 -38.82 -5.23 -15.51
C ASP A 284 -38.22 -4.09 -16.35
N VAL A 285 -36.93 -3.81 -16.12
CA VAL A 285 -36.19 -2.71 -16.74
C VAL A 285 -35.08 -3.29 -17.62
N PRO A 286 -35.18 -3.19 -18.96
CA PRO A 286 -34.11 -3.61 -19.84
C PRO A 286 -32.95 -2.61 -19.76
N VAL A 287 -31.74 -3.11 -19.51
CA VAL A 287 -30.51 -2.32 -19.40
C VAL A 287 -29.44 -2.89 -20.32
N THR A 288 -28.79 -2.03 -21.10
CA THR A 288 -27.59 -2.42 -21.86
C THR A 288 -26.36 -2.06 -21.04
N LEU A 289 -25.66 -3.05 -20.49
CA LEU A 289 -24.44 -2.82 -19.70
C LEU A 289 -23.35 -2.21 -20.58
N ALA A 290 -22.62 -1.23 -20.05
CA ALA A 290 -21.46 -0.66 -20.72
C ALA A 290 -20.20 -1.43 -20.34
N VAL A 291 -19.09 -1.13 -21.02
CA VAL A 291 -17.76 -1.60 -20.61
C VAL A 291 -17.08 -0.50 -19.81
N ARG A 292 -16.51 -0.84 -18.65
CA ARG A 292 -15.69 0.08 -17.86
C ARG A 292 -14.43 -0.61 -17.36
N GLY A 293 -13.32 0.11 -17.38
CA GLY A 293 -11.99 -0.36 -16.99
C GLY A 293 -10.99 -0.32 -18.14
N GLU A 294 -9.72 -0.59 -17.84
CA GLU A 294 -8.63 -0.62 -18.82
C GLU A 294 -8.08 -2.05 -18.96
N ALA A 295 -7.73 -2.43 -20.19
CA ALA A 295 -7.07 -3.69 -20.54
C ALA A 295 -7.74 -4.94 -19.91
N LYS A 296 -6.99 -5.75 -19.15
CA LYS A 296 -7.45 -7.02 -18.56
C LYS A 296 -8.45 -6.86 -17.41
N ALA A 297 -8.66 -5.64 -16.90
CA ALA A 297 -9.61 -5.36 -15.82
C ALA A 297 -10.97 -4.85 -16.32
N ALA A 298 -11.15 -4.71 -17.65
CA ALA A 298 -12.42 -4.29 -18.24
C ALA A 298 -13.53 -5.31 -17.92
N GLY A 299 -14.67 -4.79 -17.46
CA GLY A 299 -15.84 -5.60 -17.15
C GLY A 299 -17.13 -4.85 -17.45
N GLY A 300 -18.25 -5.56 -17.29
CA GLY A 300 -19.57 -4.94 -17.41
C GLY A 300 -19.78 -3.86 -16.35
N TYR A 301 -20.50 -2.82 -16.73
CA TYR A 301 -20.74 -1.62 -15.95
C TYR A 301 -22.21 -1.25 -15.98
N LEU A 302 -22.82 -1.21 -14.80
CA LEU A 302 -24.22 -0.79 -14.62
C LEU A 302 -24.35 0.72 -14.37
N GLY A 303 -23.36 1.35 -13.72
CA GLY A 303 -23.42 2.77 -13.35
C GLY A 303 -24.41 3.06 -12.22
N ALA A 304 -24.52 2.15 -11.27
CA ALA A 304 -25.30 2.31 -10.05
C ALA A 304 -24.46 1.92 -8.82
N GLY A 305 -24.77 2.51 -7.68
CA GLY A 305 -24.13 2.27 -6.39
C GLY A 305 -25.15 2.17 -5.27
N VAL A 306 -24.77 1.49 -4.19
CA VAL A 306 -25.56 1.37 -2.96
C VAL A 306 -24.93 2.18 -1.85
N LYS A 307 -25.73 2.50 -0.82
CA LYS A 307 -25.22 3.19 0.36
C LYS A 307 -24.25 2.26 1.09
N GLY A 308 -23.07 2.78 1.43
CA GLY A 308 -22.13 2.06 2.30
C GLY A 308 -22.79 1.71 3.64
N VAL A 309 -22.50 0.52 4.15
CA VAL A 309 -22.91 0.07 5.49
C VAL A 309 -21.67 0.02 6.37
N ASP A 310 -21.81 0.47 7.61
CA ASP A 310 -20.74 0.41 8.60
C ASP A 310 -20.38 -1.05 8.89
N TRP A 311 -19.09 -1.29 9.08
CA TRP A 311 -18.62 -2.60 9.48
C TRP A 311 -19.12 -2.92 10.90
N PRO A 312 -19.63 -4.14 11.15
CA PRO A 312 -20.02 -4.51 12.50
C PRO A 312 -18.85 -4.36 13.48
N PRO A 313 -19.07 -3.89 14.72
CA PRO A 313 -18.00 -3.73 15.71
C PRO A 313 -17.25 -5.04 16.00
N SER A 314 -17.89 -6.20 15.82
CA SER A 314 -17.27 -7.52 15.96
C SER A 314 -16.26 -7.87 14.87
N MET A 315 -16.30 -7.17 13.72
CA MET A 315 -15.45 -7.41 12.55
C MET A 315 -14.31 -6.40 12.44
N VAL A 316 -14.36 -5.32 13.22
CA VAL A 316 -13.31 -4.30 13.28
C VAL A 316 -12.56 -4.45 14.59
N ARG A 317 -11.23 -4.45 14.52
CA ARG A 317 -10.38 -4.36 15.71
C ARG A 317 -9.51 -3.12 15.61
N GLU A 318 -9.34 -2.48 16.75
CA GLU A 318 -8.33 -1.44 16.90
C GLU A 318 -7.01 -2.10 17.29
N VAL A 319 -5.94 -1.77 16.56
CA VAL A 319 -4.59 -2.21 16.86
C VAL A 319 -3.75 -0.98 17.11
N SER A 320 -3.39 -0.76 18.37
CA SER A 320 -2.53 0.34 18.80
C SER A 320 -1.52 -0.16 19.83
N TYR A 321 -0.40 0.55 19.92
CA TYR A 321 0.72 0.19 20.78
C TYR A 321 1.09 1.35 21.70
N GLY A 322 1.42 1.04 22.95
CA GLY A 322 1.99 2.03 23.87
C GLY A 322 3.37 2.52 23.41
N PRO A 323 3.86 3.69 23.87
CA PRO A 323 5.04 4.33 23.32
C PRO A 323 6.29 3.45 23.24
N LEU A 324 6.57 2.65 24.27
CA LEU A 324 7.74 1.76 24.29
C LEU A 324 7.56 0.52 23.39
N ALA A 325 6.37 -0.09 23.42
CA ALA A 325 6.05 -1.25 22.57
C ALA A 325 6.05 -0.87 21.08
N ALA A 326 5.59 0.35 20.77
CA ALA A 326 5.51 0.88 19.43
C ALA A 326 6.89 1.08 18.78
N ILE A 327 7.97 1.29 19.55
CA ILE A 327 9.35 1.34 19.02
C ILE A 327 9.74 -0.03 18.45
N GLY A 328 9.45 -1.10 19.20
CA GLY A 328 9.68 -2.47 18.77
C GLY A 328 8.87 -2.82 17.52
N GLU A 329 7.60 -2.42 17.48
CA GLU A 329 6.75 -2.59 16.30
C GLU A 329 7.28 -1.79 15.10
N GLY A 330 7.73 -0.55 15.30
CA GLY A 330 8.33 0.27 14.25
C GLY A 330 9.56 -0.38 13.64
N ALA A 331 10.48 -0.86 14.48
CA ALA A 331 11.65 -1.60 14.05
C ALA A 331 11.30 -2.91 13.33
N LYS A 332 10.32 -3.67 13.85
CA LYS A 332 9.83 -4.90 13.22
C LYS A 332 9.28 -4.61 11.82
N ARG A 333 8.44 -3.60 11.66
CA ARG A 333 7.86 -3.23 10.35
C ARG A 333 8.91 -2.77 9.37
N THR A 334 9.83 -1.90 9.77
CA THR A 334 10.95 -1.48 8.90
C THR A 334 11.75 -2.69 8.44
N TRP A 335 12.08 -3.63 9.34
CA TRP A 335 12.80 -4.85 8.99
C TRP A 335 12.01 -5.73 8.00
N THR A 336 10.73 -5.99 8.29
CA THR A 336 9.86 -6.80 7.41
C THR A 336 9.74 -6.19 6.01
N MET A 337 9.53 -4.88 5.89
CA MET A 337 9.45 -4.20 4.58
C MET A 337 10.80 -4.22 3.84
N SER A 338 11.91 -4.10 4.56
CA SER A 338 13.25 -4.15 3.99
C SER A 338 13.56 -5.53 3.42
N VAL A 339 13.29 -6.60 4.20
CA VAL A 339 13.45 -7.99 3.76
C VAL A 339 12.53 -8.26 2.57
N LEU A 340 11.27 -7.85 2.62
CA LEU A 340 10.33 -8.02 1.50
C LEU A 340 10.83 -7.33 0.22
N THR A 341 11.40 -6.13 0.35
CA THR A 341 11.93 -5.38 -0.80
C THR A 341 13.10 -6.13 -1.42
N LEU A 342 14.05 -6.61 -0.61
CA LEU A 342 15.19 -7.41 -1.08
C LEU A 342 14.75 -8.75 -1.69
N GLU A 343 13.80 -9.43 -1.06
CA GLU A 343 13.19 -10.67 -1.57
C GLU A 343 12.50 -10.39 -2.92
N SER A 344 11.73 -9.32 -3.04
CA SER A 344 11.04 -8.94 -4.29
C SER A 344 12.03 -8.66 -5.41
N LEU A 345 13.12 -7.92 -5.14
CA LEU A 345 14.19 -7.67 -6.10
C LEU A 345 14.86 -8.97 -6.55
N LYS A 346 15.13 -9.89 -5.61
CA LYS A 346 15.66 -11.22 -5.90
C LYS A 346 14.70 -12.00 -6.81
N LYS A 347 13.41 -12.04 -6.48
CA LYS A 347 12.38 -12.75 -7.25
C LYS A 347 12.20 -12.17 -8.65
N MET A 348 12.32 -10.85 -8.82
CA MET A 348 12.33 -10.21 -10.13
C MET A 348 13.55 -10.63 -10.96
N LEU A 349 14.74 -10.70 -10.35
CA LEU A 349 15.96 -11.10 -11.02
C LEU A 349 15.89 -12.55 -11.55
N PHE A 350 15.26 -13.46 -10.80
CA PHE A 350 15.07 -14.86 -11.20
C PHE A 350 13.79 -15.13 -12.01
N GLY A 351 13.02 -14.08 -12.35
CA GLY A 351 11.80 -14.21 -13.17
C GLY A 351 10.62 -14.85 -12.43
N GLU A 352 10.64 -14.87 -11.10
CA GLU A 352 9.53 -15.33 -10.26
C GLU A 352 8.45 -14.26 -10.09
N LEU A 353 8.85 -12.97 -10.12
CA LEU A 353 7.98 -11.81 -10.01
C LEU A 353 8.12 -10.90 -11.25
N SER A 354 7.01 -10.38 -11.76
CA SER A 354 7.02 -9.49 -12.94
C SER A 354 7.67 -8.14 -12.62
N VAL A 355 8.60 -7.70 -13.47
CA VAL A 355 9.26 -6.38 -13.39
C VAL A 355 8.31 -5.21 -13.64
N LYS A 356 7.13 -5.47 -14.24
CA LYS A 356 6.09 -4.46 -14.44
C LYS A 356 5.48 -3.96 -13.12
N ASN A 357 5.70 -4.69 -12.03
CA ASN A 357 5.32 -4.27 -10.68
C ASN A 357 6.22 -3.14 -10.13
N LEU A 358 7.34 -2.81 -10.80
CA LEU A 358 8.16 -1.68 -10.39
C LEU A 358 7.47 -0.37 -10.77
N SER A 359 7.05 0.38 -9.75
CA SER A 359 6.38 1.67 -9.94
C SER A 359 7.32 2.72 -10.53
N GLY A 360 6.91 3.33 -11.63
CA GLY A 360 7.62 4.46 -12.23
C GLY A 360 7.42 5.77 -11.45
N PRO A 361 8.20 6.82 -11.75
CA PRO A 361 8.15 8.10 -11.04
C PRO A 361 6.76 8.75 -11.01
N ILE A 362 5.98 8.62 -12.09
CA ILE A 362 4.62 9.15 -12.18
C ILE A 362 3.68 8.39 -11.23
N THR A 363 3.83 7.07 -11.11
CA THR A 363 3.02 6.26 -10.19
C THR A 363 3.34 6.62 -8.75
N ILE A 364 4.62 6.78 -8.41
CA ILE A 364 5.05 7.24 -7.07
C ILE A 364 4.41 8.59 -6.72
N ALA A 365 4.42 9.54 -7.65
CA ALA A 365 3.79 10.85 -7.43
C ALA A 365 2.26 10.75 -7.23
N LYS A 366 1.58 9.90 -8.02
CA LYS A 366 0.14 9.63 -7.85
C LYS A 366 -0.16 9.03 -6.48
N VAL A 367 0.63 8.05 -6.04
CA VAL A 367 0.45 7.39 -4.73
C VAL A 367 0.76 8.36 -3.58
N ALA A 368 1.80 9.18 -3.70
CA ALA A 368 2.10 10.23 -2.72
C ALA A 368 0.94 11.20 -2.55
N GLY A 369 0.36 11.65 -3.67
CA GLY A 369 -0.81 12.53 -3.67
C GLY A 369 -2.06 11.89 -3.09
N ALA A 370 -2.34 10.63 -3.47
CA ALA A 370 -3.47 9.88 -2.95
C ALA A 370 -3.35 9.65 -1.43
N SER A 371 -2.16 9.30 -0.95
CA SER A 371 -1.88 9.09 0.47
C SER A 371 -2.03 10.39 1.27
N ALA A 372 -1.53 11.51 0.74
CA ALA A 372 -1.69 12.83 1.35
C ALA A 372 -3.17 13.27 1.42
N GLN A 373 -3.98 12.91 0.43
CA GLN A 373 -5.42 13.18 0.43
C GLN A 373 -6.17 12.30 1.43
N SER A 374 -5.73 11.05 1.61
CA SER A 374 -6.35 10.07 2.51
C SER A 374 -6.13 10.42 3.99
N GLY A 375 -4.96 10.98 4.32
CA GLY A 375 -4.69 11.54 5.64
C GLY A 375 -3.23 11.43 6.04
N VAL A 376 -2.91 11.95 7.22
CA VAL A 376 -1.52 11.98 7.72
C VAL A 376 -0.99 10.56 7.96
N ALA A 377 -1.80 9.64 8.49
CA ALA A 377 -1.38 8.27 8.75
C ALA A 377 -0.99 7.54 7.45
N ASP A 378 -1.82 7.61 6.41
CA ASP A 378 -1.53 6.99 5.11
C ASP A 378 -0.31 7.61 4.45
N PHE A 379 -0.16 8.93 4.56
CA PHE A 379 1.02 9.63 4.04
C PHE A 379 2.30 9.22 4.76
N LEU A 380 2.31 9.12 6.09
CA LEU A 380 3.46 8.62 6.85
C LEU A 380 3.77 7.16 6.51
N ASN A 381 2.75 6.32 6.31
CA ASN A 381 2.93 4.92 5.92
C ASN A 381 3.52 4.79 4.52
N PHE A 382 3.23 5.73 3.61
CA PHE A 382 3.85 5.80 2.29
C PHE A 382 5.32 6.25 2.34
N LEU A 383 5.69 7.13 3.29
CA LEU A 383 7.07 7.61 3.44
C LEU A 383 8.00 6.60 4.11
N ALA A 384 7.46 5.76 4.99
CA ALA A 384 8.18 4.75 5.75
C ALA A 384 8.51 3.52 4.89
#